data_AF-A0A7X2TXX5-F1
#
_entry.id   AF-A0A7X2TXX5-F1
#
_cell.length_a   1.000
_cell.length_b   1.000
_cell.length_c   1.000
_cell.angle_alpha   90.00
_cell.angle_beta   90.00
_cell.angle_gamma   90.00
#
_symmetry.space_group_name_H-M   'P 1'
#
loop_
_entity.id
_entity.type
_entity.pdbx_description
1 polymer ?
#
loop_
_entity_poly.entity_id
_entity_poly.type
_entity_poly.pdbx_seq_one_letter_code
_entity_poly.pdbx_strand_id
1 'polypeptide(L)'
;MRQSVHVVYGGAHLFKADTTRKLGRLAERLLAEYAPDAAALAEVLDLPRDLAPTVYARVVEKLKREPVEDYRIDFEDGYGIRADAEEDVAVDSAVDQLQQAMDEESLPPFIGFRVKSLSPETRARALRTLERFLSKARKLPEDFVVTLPKITARREVEEFMEVLGAYPDIGVELMIETPYSLMNLNELVDITQGRCVGAHFGPYDYTSLIGITSHNQSLLHPACDFARSTMLMKLAGTGIAVSDGPTPIMPLAVHRGNVLTAAQIADNRDNVHKAWKLHYKQVRAALYNGIYQGWDLHPGQFPIRYAAVYSFFLEGLNAASERLRNLMAKAVQSTRVGNVFDDAATGQGLLNYFLRAMSCGAIPENEIPALSGLTLEQLRTASFTTIMKTL
;
A
#
# COMPACT_ATOMS: atom_id res chain seq x y z
N MET A 1 -0.20 -2.45 14.86
CA MET A 1 0.99 -2.24 14.01
C MET A 1 0.60 -1.28 12.89
N ARG A 2 1.49 -0.37 12.51
CA ARG A 2 1.22 0.59 11.42
C ARG A 2 1.30 -0.15 10.08
N GLN A 3 0.31 0.02 9.21
CA GLN A 3 0.34 -0.49 7.84
C GLN A 3 0.37 0.71 6.88
N SER A 4 1.19 0.64 5.84
CA SER A 4 1.20 1.68 4.81
C SER A 4 -0.09 1.64 3.97
N VAL A 5 -0.58 2.79 3.54
CA VAL A 5 -1.72 2.84 2.60
C VAL A 5 -1.28 2.69 1.15
N HIS A 6 0.01 2.88 0.89
CA HIS A 6 0.58 2.79 -0.43
C HIS A 6 2.01 2.33 -0.43
N VAL A 7 2.42 1.71 -1.54
CA VAL A 7 3.81 1.35 -1.84
C VAL A 7 4.17 1.86 -3.22
N VAL A 8 5.40 2.33 -3.38
CA VAL A 8 5.94 2.79 -4.67
C VAL A 8 7.10 1.88 -5.06
N TYR A 9 6.97 1.20 -6.19
CA TYR A 9 8.09 0.51 -6.83
C TYR A 9 8.73 1.46 -7.84
N GLY A 10 10.01 1.76 -7.64
CA GLY A 10 10.77 2.59 -8.56
C GLY A 10 12.07 1.92 -8.96
N GLY A 11 12.37 1.94 -10.26
CA GLY A 11 13.52 1.25 -10.83
C GLY A 11 14.82 1.58 -10.12
N ALA A 12 15.63 0.56 -9.84
CA ALA A 12 16.84 0.67 -9.02
C ALA A 12 17.84 1.71 -9.55
N HIS A 13 17.96 1.87 -10.87
CA HIS A 13 18.81 2.87 -11.51
C HIS A 13 18.41 4.33 -11.20
N LEU A 14 17.16 4.56 -10.80
CA LEU A 14 16.62 5.89 -10.46
C LEU A 14 16.63 6.15 -8.95
N PHE A 15 16.91 5.14 -8.13
CA PHE A 15 16.91 5.31 -6.69
C PHE A 15 18.07 6.21 -6.24
N LYS A 16 17.73 7.22 -5.44
CA LYS A 16 18.64 8.19 -4.83
C LYS A 16 18.20 8.45 -3.40
N ALA A 17 19.13 8.94 -2.58
CA ALA A 17 18.88 9.21 -1.17
C ALA A 17 17.72 10.19 -0.92
N ASP A 18 17.39 11.04 -1.89
CA ASP A 18 16.31 12.02 -1.82
C ASP A 18 15.07 11.66 -2.68
N THR A 19 14.97 10.42 -3.17
CA THR A 19 13.88 9.98 -4.07
C THR A 19 12.49 10.27 -3.49
N THR A 20 12.21 9.89 -2.24
CA THR A 20 10.89 10.08 -1.61
C THR A 20 10.51 11.57 -1.52
N ARG A 21 11.45 12.44 -1.14
CA ARG A 21 11.27 13.90 -1.12
C ARG A 21 11.00 14.46 -2.52
N LYS A 22 11.73 13.98 -3.54
CA LYS A 22 11.51 14.38 -4.94
C LYS A 22 10.11 13.99 -5.42
N LEU A 23 9.66 12.76 -5.14
CA LEU A 23 8.32 12.29 -5.50
C LEU A 23 7.23 13.10 -4.78
N GLY A 24 7.42 13.41 -3.49
CA GLY A 24 6.50 14.28 -2.75
C GLY A 24 6.33 15.66 -3.37
N ARG A 25 7.44 16.36 -3.68
CA ARG A 25 7.38 17.66 -4.36
C ARG A 25 6.74 17.61 -5.75
N LEU A 26 6.82 16.48 -6.44
CA LEU A 26 6.11 16.28 -7.71
C LEU A 26 4.61 16.10 -7.47
N ALA A 27 4.23 15.28 -6.49
CA ALA A 27 2.84 15.08 -6.10
C ALA A 27 2.15 16.38 -5.66
N GLU A 28 2.82 17.20 -4.84
CA GLU A 28 2.32 18.52 -4.42
C GLU A 28 2.08 19.46 -5.59
N ARG A 29 3.05 19.53 -6.53
CA ARG A 29 2.92 20.38 -7.72
C ARG A 29 1.75 19.93 -8.60
N LEU A 30 1.61 18.62 -8.83
CA LEU A 30 0.51 18.06 -9.61
C LEU A 30 -0.84 18.31 -8.94
N LEU A 31 -0.93 18.18 -7.61
CA LEU A 31 -2.14 18.54 -6.88
C LEU A 31 -2.46 20.03 -7.05
N ALA A 32 -1.49 20.92 -6.84
CA ALA A 32 -1.68 22.36 -6.97
C ALA A 32 -2.08 22.79 -8.40
N GLU A 33 -1.56 22.13 -9.43
CA GLU A 33 -1.85 22.44 -10.83
C GLU A 33 -3.26 21.98 -11.24
N TYR A 34 -3.65 20.76 -10.86
CA TYR A 34 -4.87 20.13 -11.38
C TYR A 34 -6.06 20.16 -10.40
N ALA A 35 -5.84 20.36 -9.10
CA ALA A 35 -6.86 20.59 -8.08
C ALA A 35 -6.34 21.53 -6.97
N PRO A 36 -6.30 22.85 -7.22
CA PRO A 36 -5.66 23.83 -6.33
C PRO A 36 -6.38 24.05 -4.99
N ASP A 37 -7.60 23.55 -4.83
CA ASP A 37 -8.40 23.70 -3.62
C ASP A 37 -9.35 22.52 -3.40
N ALA A 38 -10.02 22.54 -2.24
CA ALA A 38 -10.97 21.51 -1.84
C ALA A 38 -12.16 21.38 -2.81
N ALA A 39 -12.63 22.48 -3.42
CA ALA A 39 -13.77 22.45 -4.33
C ALA A 39 -13.39 21.77 -5.65
N ALA A 40 -12.20 22.09 -6.20
CA ALA A 40 -11.66 21.44 -7.40
C ALA A 40 -11.39 19.95 -7.17
N LEU A 41 -10.84 19.57 -6.01
CA LEU A 41 -10.65 18.16 -5.66
C LEU A 41 -12.00 17.42 -5.52
N ALA A 42 -13.00 18.07 -4.91
CA ALA A 42 -14.33 17.49 -4.79
C ALA A 42 -15.01 17.29 -6.13
N GLU A 43 -14.88 18.26 -7.05
CA GLU A 43 -15.45 18.17 -8.38
C GLU A 43 -14.84 17.02 -9.20
N VAL A 44 -13.50 16.87 -9.17
CA VAL A 44 -12.85 15.81 -9.94
C VAL A 44 -13.09 14.42 -9.36
N LEU A 45 -13.18 14.27 -8.03
CA LEU A 45 -13.32 12.97 -7.38
C LEU A 45 -14.77 12.62 -6.97
N ASP A 46 -15.72 13.52 -7.20
CA ASP A 46 -17.10 13.41 -6.72
C ASP A 46 -17.18 13.22 -5.18
N LEU A 47 -16.39 14.02 -4.45
CA LEU A 47 -16.38 13.97 -2.99
C LEU A 47 -17.61 14.69 -2.41
N PRO A 48 -18.17 14.22 -1.28
CA PRO A 48 -19.12 14.99 -0.50
C PRO A 48 -18.55 16.37 -0.14
N ARG A 49 -19.31 17.43 -0.46
CA ARG A 49 -18.84 18.83 -0.32
C ARG A 49 -18.48 19.21 1.10
N ASP A 50 -19.14 18.60 2.08
CA ASP A 50 -18.89 18.78 3.51
C ASP A 50 -17.58 18.13 3.98
N LEU A 51 -17.16 17.02 3.35
CA LEU A 51 -15.91 16.33 3.66
C LEU A 51 -14.70 16.92 2.94
N ALA A 52 -14.91 17.56 1.79
CA ALA A 52 -13.85 18.02 0.91
C ALA A 52 -12.79 18.92 1.59
N PRO A 53 -13.14 19.91 2.44
CA PRO A 53 -12.14 20.73 3.13
C PRO A 53 -11.20 19.89 4.02
N THR A 54 -11.76 18.95 4.78
CA THR A 54 -11.00 18.08 5.69
C THR A 54 -10.11 17.12 4.90
N VAL A 55 -10.64 16.50 3.84
CA VAL A 55 -9.88 15.60 2.97
C VAL A 55 -8.72 16.36 2.33
N TYR A 56 -8.98 17.52 1.72
CA TYR A 56 -7.96 18.33 1.06
C TYR A 56 -6.84 18.74 2.02
N ALA A 57 -7.20 19.28 3.18
CA ALA A 57 -6.22 19.71 4.19
C ALA A 57 -5.31 18.56 4.63
N ARG A 58 -5.87 17.37 4.85
CA ARG A 58 -5.11 16.18 5.24
C ARG A 58 -4.24 15.63 4.12
N VAL A 59 -4.71 15.65 2.88
CA VAL A 59 -3.87 15.27 1.72
C VAL A 59 -2.66 16.20 1.61
N VAL A 60 -2.86 17.51 1.72
CA VAL A 60 -1.76 18.49 1.66
C VAL A 60 -0.79 18.31 2.84
N GLU A 61 -1.28 18.10 4.06
CA GLU A 61 -0.44 17.80 5.23
C GLU A 61 0.39 16.53 4.99
N LYS A 62 -0.27 15.46 4.52
CA LYS A 62 0.35 14.17 4.27
C LYS A 62 1.49 14.27 3.26
N LEU A 63 1.27 14.98 2.14
CA LEU A 63 2.30 15.17 1.12
C LEU A 63 3.52 15.96 1.64
N LYS A 64 3.30 16.90 2.56
CA LYS A 64 4.38 17.69 3.17
C LYS A 64 5.20 16.89 4.17
N ARG A 65 4.53 16.11 5.03
CA ARG A 65 5.17 15.40 6.13
C ARG A 65 5.74 14.05 5.69
N GLU A 66 4.98 13.27 4.92
CA GLU A 66 5.29 11.88 4.61
C GLU A 66 4.62 11.47 3.29
N PRO A 67 5.12 11.97 2.15
CA PRO A 67 4.49 11.75 0.84
C PRO A 67 4.57 10.31 0.35
N VAL A 68 5.61 9.58 0.76
CA VAL A 68 5.83 8.17 0.44
C VAL A 68 5.91 7.41 1.76
N GLU A 69 4.94 6.55 2.03
CA GLU A 69 4.93 5.72 3.25
C GLU A 69 5.80 4.46 3.08
N ASP A 70 5.85 3.92 1.87
CA ASP A 70 6.51 2.66 1.58
C ASP A 70 7.16 2.68 0.18
N TYR A 71 8.41 2.21 0.09
CA TYR A 71 9.17 2.21 -1.17
C TYR A 71 9.87 0.87 -1.42
N ARG A 72 9.84 0.41 -2.67
CA ARG A 72 10.59 -0.76 -3.14
C ARG A 72 11.55 -0.34 -4.23
N ILE A 73 12.83 -0.54 -3.97
CA ILE A 73 13.88 -0.43 -4.99
C ILE A 73 13.65 -1.60 -5.95
N ASP A 74 13.21 -1.31 -7.17
CA ASP A 74 12.75 -2.36 -8.07
C ASP A 74 13.87 -2.77 -9.03
N PHE A 75 14.29 -4.03 -9.00
CA PHE A 75 15.19 -4.63 -9.98
C PHE A 75 14.46 -5.45 -11.06
N GLU A 76 13.13 -5.49 -11.02
CA GLU A 76 12.32 -6.25 -11.96
C GLU A 76 11.74 -5.35 -13.06
N ASP A 77 10.41 -5.28 -13.23
CA ASP A 77 9.75 -4.62 -14.36
C ASP A 77 10.08 -3.11 -14.41
N GLY A 78 10.16 -2.43 -13.27
CA GLY A 78 10.53 -1.01 -13.18
C GLY A 78 12.00 -0.72 -13.48
N TYR A 79 12.88 -1.74 -13.43
CA TYR A 79 14.27 -1.63 -13.85
C TYR A 79 14.47 -2.01 -15.32
N GLY A 80 13.73 -3.04 -15.75
CA GLY A 80 13.84 -3.67 -17.05
C GLY A 80 15.00 -4.67 -17.16
N ILE A 81 15.23 -5.13 -18.38
CA ILE A 81 16.31 -6.05 -18.73
C ILE A 81 17.58 -5.25 -19.02
N ARG A 82 18.68 -5.62 -18.35
CA ARG A 82 20.02 -5.05 -18.49
C ARG A 82 21.07 -6.15 -18.48
N ALA A 83 22.29 -5.82 -18.91
CA ALA A 83 23.42 -6.74 -18.78
C ALA A 83 23.79 -6.94 -17.30
N ASP A 84 24.31 -8.11 -16.96
CA ASP A 84 24.70 -8.48 -15.60
C ASP A 84 25.62 -7.47 -14.91
N ALA A 85 26.61 -6.95 -15.64
CA ALA A 85 27.54 -5.95 -15.11
C ALA A 85 26.85 -4.60 -14.82
N GLU A 86 25.86 -4.23 -15.63
CA GLU A 86 25.08 -3.01 -15.41
C GLU A 86 24.16 -3.16 -14.20
N GLU A 87 23.53 -4.32 -14.03
CA GLU A 87 22.72 -4.60 -12.83
C GLU A 87 23.56 -4.61 -11.55
N ASP A 88 24.79 -5.13 -11.58
CA ASP A 88 25.68 -5.06 -10.41
C ASP A 88 26.04 -3.62 -10.03
N VAL A 89 26.29 -2.76 -11.01
CA VAL A 89 26.53 -1.34 -10.78
C VAL A 89 25.29 -0.67 -10.19
N ALA A 90 24.09 -1.05 -10.65
CA ALA A 90 22.85 -0.55 -10.07
C ALA A 90 22.61 -1.05 -8.64
N VAL A 91 22.93 -2.31 -8.34
CA VAL A 91 22.90 -2.85 -6.96
C VAL A 91 23.83 -2.05 -6.07
N ASP A 92 25.06 -1.83 -6.50
CA ASP A 92 26.05 -1.09 -5.75
C ASP A 92 25.59 0.35 -5.49
N SER A 93 25.13 1.04 -6.53
CA SER A 93 24.58 2.39 -6.39
C SER A 93 23.36 2.42 -5.49
N ALA A 94 22.47 1.43 -5.54
CA ALA A 94 21.26 1.40 -4.72
C ALA A 94 21.60 1.22 -3.23
N VAL A 95 22.56 0.34 -2.91
CA VAL A 95 23.07 0.16 -1.55
C VAL A 95 23.71 1.45 -1.05
N ASP A 96 24.58 2.08 -1.83
CA ASP A 96 25.26 3.32 -1.41
C ASP A 96 24.24 4.45 -1.16
N GLN A 97 23.22 4.57 -2.01
CA GLN A 97 22.14 5.55 -1.83
C GLN A 97 21.22 5.22 -0.64
N LEU A 98 20.99 3.93 -0.35
CA LEU A 98 20.25 3.50 0.84
C LEU A 98 21.01 3.89 2.11
N GLN A 99 22.32 3.64 2.16
CA GLN A 99 23.16 4.05 3.30
C GLN A 99 23.15 5.56 3.49
N GLN A 100 23.31 6.32 2.40
CA GLN A 100 23.25 7.78 2.44
C GLN A 100 21.88 8.27 2.95
N ALA A 101 20.78 7.65 2.52
CA ALA A 101 19.45 8.01 2.98
C ALA A 101 19.22 7.71 4.48
N MET A 102 19.84 6.65 5.00
CA MET A 102 19.83 6.36 6.44
C MET A 102 20.60 7.44 7.21
N ASP A 103 21.78 7.83 6.74
CA ASP A 103 22.61 8.87 7.37
C ASP A 103 21.94 10.26 7.32
N GLU A 104 21.15 10.54 6.27
CA GLU A 104 20.37 11.77 6.10
C GLU A 104 18.98 11.76 6.74
N GLU A 105 18.58 10.64 7.39
CA GLU A 105 17.23 10.43 7.92
C GLU A 105 16.11 10.73 6.89
N SER A 106 16.33 10.35 5.64
CA SER A 106 15.47 10.69 4.50
C SER A 106 14.58 9.54 4.00
N LEU A 107 14.72 8.38 4.62
CA LEU A 107 13.98 7.18 4.24
C LEU A 107 12.48 7.32 4.54
N PRO A 108 11.63 6.67 3.71
CA PRO A 108 10.24 6.46 4.09
C PRO A 108 10.17 5.50 5.30
N PRO A 109 9.05 5.47 6.03
CA PRO A 109 8.85 4.54 7.15
C PRO A 109 9.10 3.08 6.81
N PHE A 110 8.75 2.65 5.60
CA PHE A 110 8.95 1.28 5.13
C PHE A 110 9.76 1.28 3.84
N ILE A 111 10.76 0.42 3.75
CA ILE A 111 11.58 0.28 2.55
C ILE A 111 12.08 -1.15 2.36
N GLY A 112 12.26 -1.53 1.10
CA GLY A 112 12.76 -2.82 0.71
C GLY A 112 13.23 -2.82 -0.74
N PHE A 113 13.47 -4.00 -1.30
CA PHE A 113 13.71 -4.14 -2.73
C PHE A 113 13.04 -5.37 -3.31
N ARG A 114 12.73 -5.31 -4.62
CA ARG A 114 12.21 -6.44 -5.38
C ARG A 114 13.27 -6.96 -6.32
N VAL A 115 13.53 -8.26 -6.25
CA VAL A 115 14.42 -8.96 -7.20
C VAL A 115 13.68 -9.30 -8.48
N LYS A 116 14.41 -9.73 -9.51
CA LYS A 116 13.80 -10.42 -10.66
C LYS A 116 13.13 -11.73 -10.22
N SER A 117 12.24 -12.25 -11.06
CA SER A 117 11.64 -13.56 -10.82
C SER A 117 12.70 -14.66 -10.81
N LEU A 118 12.34 -15.83 -10.29
CA LEU A 118 13.19 -17.02 -10.33
C LEU A 118 12.85 -17.93 -11.52
N SER A 119 12.35 -17.34 -12.61
CA SER A 119 12.18 -18.05 -13.88
C SER A 119 13.54 -18.54 -14.40
N PRO A 120 13.59 -19.61 -15.23
CA PRO A 120 14.86 -20.15 -15.73
C PRO A 120 15.82 -19.12 -16.33
N GLU A 121 15.28 -18.10 -16.99
CA GLU A 121 16.04 -17.05 -17.68
C GLU A 121 16.64 -16.02 -16.73
N THR A 122 16.01 -15.76 -15.59
CA THR A 122 16.36 -14.66 -14.69
C THR A 122 16.83 -15.11 -13.31
N ARG A 123 16.65 -16.39 -12.96
CA ARG A 123 17.00 -17.01 -11.67
C ARG A 123 18.43 -16.70 -11.21
N ALA A 124 19.43 -16.97 -12.05
CA ALA A 124 20.83 -16.73 -11.69
C ALA A 124 21.09 -15.25 -11.38
N ARG A 125 20.49 -14.36 -12.17
CA ARG A 125 20.59 -12.91 -11.99
C ARG A 125 19.90 -12.45 -10.71
N ALA A 126 18.68 -12.93 -10.45
CA ALA A 126 17.89 -12.60 -9.28
C ALA A 126 18.59 -12.97 -7.96
N LEU A 127 19.07 -14.21 -7.85
CA LEU A 127 19.78 -14.69 -6.64
C LEU A 127 21.09 -13.91 -6.42
N ARG A 128 21.81 -13.61 -7.51
CA ARG A 128 23.03 -12.80 -7.42
C ARG A 128 22.74 -11.37 -6.98
N THR A 129 21.65 -10.78 -7.46
CA THR A 129 21.19 -9.44 -7.03
C THR A 129 20.79 -9.43 -5.56
N LEU A 130 20.07 -10.46 -5.09
CA LEU A 130 19.73 -10.65 -3.68
C LEU A 130 20.98 -10.72 -2.79
N GLU A 131 21.88 -11.66 -3.09
CA GLU A 131 23.09 -11.88 -2.30
C GLU A 131 24.01 -10.66 -2.32
N ARG A 132 24.23 -10.04 -3.48
CA ARG A 132 25.10 -8.86 -3.62
C ARG A 132 24.55 -7.67 -2.84
N PHE A 133 23.24 -7.42 -2.91
CA PHE A 133 22.63 -6.30 -2.19
C PHE A 133 22.82 -6.47 -0.68
N LEU A 134 22.45 -7.64 -0.15
CA LEU A 134 22.47 -7.92 1.29
C LEU A 134 23.89 -8.00 1.84
N SER A 135 24.84 -8.59 1.11
CA SER A 135 26.25 -8.68 1.55
C SER A 135 26.99 -7.34 1.53
N LYS A 136 26.61 -6.41 0.62
CA LYS A 136 27.24 -5.09 0.53
C LYS A 136 26.66 -4.09 1.54
N ALA A 137 25.40 -4.24 1.92
CA ALA A 137 24.75 -3.35 2.88
C ALA A 137 25.40 -3.48 4.27
N ARG A 138 26.05 -2.41 4.76
CA ARG A 138 26.68 -2.39 6.09
C ARG A 138 25.65 -2.54 7.21
N LYS A 139 24.49 -1.90 7.02
CA LYS A 139 23.33 -1.91 7.91
C LYS A 139 22.09 -1.77 7.05
N LEU A 140 21.02 -2.46 7.41
CA LEU A 140 19.70 -2.27 6.80
C LEU A 140 18.77 -1.57 7.78
N PRO A 141 17.76 -0.81 7.29
CA PRO A 141 16.69 -0.29 8.13
C PRO A 141 15.99 -1.40 8.92
N GLU A 142 15.39 -1.04 10.05
CA GLU A 142 14.45 -1.94 10.73
C GLU A 142 13.28 -2.27 9.79
N ASP A 143 12.73 -3.47 9.93
CA ASP A 143 11.63 -3.98 9.10
C ASP A 143 11.93 -3.98 7.58
N PHE A 144 13.21 -4.00 7.17
CA PHE A 144 13.58 -4.07 5.76
C PHE A 144 13.09 -5.37 5.13
N VAL A 145 12.46 -5.27 3.95
CA VAL A 145 11.87 -6.41 3.26
C VAL A 145 12.49 -6.68 1.90
N VAL A 146 12.39 -7.93 1.47
CA VAL A 146 12.65 -8.32 0.08
C VAL A 146 11.43 -8.96 -0.55
N THR A 147 11.10 -8.52 -1.76
CA THR A 147 9.93 -9.00 -2.50
C THR A 147 10.34 -10.02 -3.57
N LEU A 148 9.70 -11.19 -3.58
CA LEU A 148 9.85 -12.21 -4.63
C LEU A 148 8.65 -12.14 -5.61
N PRO A 149 8.87 -11.83 -6.91
CA PRO A 149 7.81 -11.77 -7.89
C PRO A 149 7.61 -13.07 -8.69
N LYS A 150 6.49 -13.11 -9.42
CA LYS A 150 6.11 -14.06 -10.48
C LYS A 150 6.31 -15.53 -10.07
N ILE A 151 5.90 -15.87 -8.85
CA ILE A 151 6.11 -17.21 -8.27
C ILE A 151 5.27 -18.24 -9.03
N THR A 152 5.92 -19.21 -9.67
CA THR A 152 5.29 -20.31 -10.42
C THR A 152 5.55 -21.69 -9.82
N ALA A 153 6.47 -21.80 -8.86
CA ALA A 153 6.77 -23.07 -8.20
C ALA A 153 7.22 -22.89 -6.75
N ARG A 154 6.86 -23.86 -5.89
CA ARG A 154 7.29 -23.96 -4.48
C ARG A 154 8.79 -23.73 -4.30
N ARG A 155 9.59 -24.42 -5.12
CA ARG A 155 11.06 -24.37 -5.08
C ARG A 155 11.62 -22.95 -5.20
N GLU A 156 10.93 -22.03 -5.87
CA GLU A 156 11.40 -20.65 -6.03
C GLU A 156 11.40 -19.93 -4.68
N VAL A 157 10.37 -20.15 -3.85
CA VAL A 157 10.33 -19.58 -2.49
C VAL A 157 11.37 -20.27 -1.61
N GLU A 158 11.56 -21.58 -1.73
CA GLU A 158 12.57 -22.32 -0.95
C GLU A 158 13.99 -21.82 -1.25
N GLU A 159 14.36 -21.65 -2.52
CA GLU A 159 15.65 -21.11 -2.94
C GLU A 159 15.85 -19.66 -2.51
N PHE A 160 14.79 -18.85 -2.59
CA PHE A 160 14.83 -17.47 -2.10
C PHE A 160 15.09 -17.43 -0.59
N MET A 161 14.43 -18.30 0.17
CA MET A 161 14.62 -18.42 1.62
C MET A 161 15.99 -18.98 1.99
N GLU A 162 16.58 -19.85 1.16
CA GLU A 162 17.94 -20.39 1.38
C GLU A 162 18.98 -19.25 1.39
N VAL A 163 18.94 -18.34 0.43
CA VAL A 163 19.82 -17.15 0.41
C VAL A 163 19.56 -16.26 1.63
N LEU A 164 18.30 -16.09 2.01
CA LEU A 164 17.91 -15.31 3.19
C LEU A 164 18.24 -15.98 4.52
N GLY A 165 18.68 -17.23 4.54
CA GLY A 165 19.10 -17.93 5.76
C GLY A 165 20.28 -17.25 6.47
N ALA A 166 21.14 -16.56 5.71
CA ALA A 166 22.23 -15.75 6.26
C ALA A 166 21.78 -14.39 6.82
N TYR A 167 20.52 -14.00 6.60
CA TYR A 167 19.98 -12.68 6.94
C TYR A 167 18.63 -12.82 7.66
N PRO A 168 18.58 -13.38 8.90
CA PRO A 168 17.34 -13.78 9.56
C PRO A 168 16.37 -12.64 9.85
N ASP A 169 16.87 -11.41 9.99
CA ASP A 169 16.09 -10.22 10.35
C ASP A 169 15.33 -9.59 9.17
N ILE A 170 15.54 -10.10 7.94
CA ILE A 170 14.92 -9.54 6.73
C ILE A 170 13.49 -10.07 6.57
N GLY A 171 12.52 -9.17 6.44
CA GLY A 171 11.14 -9.55 6.12
C GLY A 171 11.00 -9.99 4.66
N VAL A 172 9.97 -10.78 4.39
CA VAL A 172 9.67 -11.29 3.05
C VAL A 172 8.32 -10.78 2.59
N GLU A 173 8.26 -10.42 1.31
CA GLU A 173 7.01 -10.17 0.62
C GLU A 173 6.89 -11.08 -0.59
N LEU A 174 5.67 -11.56 -0.85
CA LEU A 174 5.37 -12.41 -1.99
C LEU A 174 4.45 -11.65 -2.95
N MET A 175 4.85 -11.53 -4.22
CA MET A 175 3.94 -11.04 -5.25
C MET A 175 3.03 -12.18 -5.69
N ILE A 176 1.73 -12.03 -5.44
CA ILE A 176 0.68 -12.97 -5.79
C ILE A 176 0.09 -12.54 -7.12
N GLU A 177 0.70 -13.06 -8.18
CA GLU A 177 0.44 -12.59 -9.55
C GLU A 177 0.40 -13.71 -10.59
N THR A 178 0.37 -14.96 -10.12
CA THR A 178 0.19 -16.15 -10.94
C THR A 178 -0.96 -16.99 -10.38
N PRO A 179 -1.65 -17.80 -11.20
CA PRO A 179 -2.62 -18.77 -10.67
C PRO A 179 -2.01 -19.72 -9.63
N TYR A 180 -0.74 -20.12 -9.81
CA TYR A 180 -0.02 -20.97 -8.87
C TYR A 180 0.14 -20.29 -7.49
N SER A 181 0.66 -19.05 -7.48
CA SER A 181 0.87 -18.30 -6.24
C SER A 181 -0.42 -18.02 -5.49
N LEU A 182 -1.52 -17.71 -6.22
CA LEU A 182 -2.83 -17.48 -5.62
C LEU A 182 -3.40 -18.75 -4.98
N MET A 183 -3.32 -19.88 -5.68
CA MET A 183 -3.88 -21.15 -5.18
C MET A 183 -3.09 -21.70 -3.98
N ASN A 184 -1.75 -21.57 -4.01
CA ASN A 184 -0.85 -22.13 -3.01
C ASN A 184 -0.38 -21.11 -1.95
N LEU A 185 -1.02 -19.94 -1.85
CA LEU A 185 -0.58 -18.83 -1.00
C LEU A 185 -0.25 -19.23 0.46
N ASN A 186 -1.08 -20.03 1.12
CA ASN A 186 -0.80 -20.50 2.49
C ASN A 186 0.50 -21.28 2.59
N GLU A 187 0.71 -22.24 1.68
CA GLU A 187 1.92 -23.06 1.64
C GLU A 187 3.16 -22.21 1.35
N LEU A 188 3.06 -21.25 0.42
CA LEU A 188 4.16 -20.33 0.12
C LEU A 188 4.51 -19.44 1.31
N VAL A 189 3.51 -19.00 2.07
CA VAL A 189 3.72 -18.27 3.33
C VAL A 189 4.42 -19.16 4.37
N ASP A 190 4.01 -20.41 4.54
CA ASP A 190 4.59 -21.32 5.53
C ASP A 190 6.09 -21.54 5.28
N ILE A 191 6.52 -21.58 4.01
CA ILE A 191 7.93 -21.71 3.63
C ILE A 191 8.78 -20.53 4.12
N THR A 192 8.18 -19.35 4.28
CA THR A 192 8.89 -18.16 4.80
C THR A 192 9.18 -18.23 6.30
N GLN A 193 8.69 -19.26 7.01
CA GLN A 193 8.98 -19.51 8.43
C GLN A 193 8.62 -18.31 9.32
N GLY A 194 7.47 -17.68 9.06
CA GLY A 194 6.99 -16.51 9.80
C GLY A 194 7.62 -15.18 9.38
N ARG A 195 8.46 -15.16 8.34
CA ARG A 195 9.09 -13.93 7.82
C ARG A 195 8.26 -13.21 6.77
N CYS A 196 7.22 -13.84 6.20
CA CYS A 196 6.31 -13.16 5.29
C CYS A 196 5.51 -12.10 6.05
N VAL A 197 5.66 -10.84 5.67
CA VAL A 197 4.94 -9.69 6.25
C VAL A 197 3.94 -9.07 5.29
N GLY A 198 4.08 -9.34 3.98
CA GLY A 198 3.21 -8.78 2.94
C GLY A 198 2.98 -9.70 1.75
N ALA A 199 1.76 -9.67 1.22
CA ALA A 199 1.36 -10.30 -0.03
C ALA A 199 0.81 -9.24 -0.98
N HIS A 200 1.48 -9.01 -2.11
CA HIS A 200 1.14 -7.95 -3.05
C HIS A 200 0.45 -8.56 -4.26
N PHE A 201 -0.73 -8.06 -4.62
CA PHE A 201 -1.46 -8.56 -5.78
C PHE A 201 -0.87 -7.95 -7.07
N GLY A 202 -0.39 -8.81 -7.98
CA GLY A 202 0.03 -8.41 -9.33
C GLY A 202 -1.09 -8.70 -10.34
N PRO A 203 -2.01 -7.75 -10.57
CA PRO A 203 -3.22 -7.99 -11.37
C PRO A 203 -2.92 -8.24 -12.85
N TYR A 204 -1.90 -7.61 -13.42
CA TYR A 204 -1.67 -7.62 -14.86
C TYR A 204 -0.99 -8.91 -15.33
N ASP A 205 -0.02 -9.42 -14.57
CA ASP A 205 0.50 -10.76 -14.78
C ASP A 205 -0.59 -11.82 -14.57
N TYR A 206 -1.36 -11.70 -13.48
CA TYR A 206 -2.44 -12.65 -13.15
C TYR A 206 -3.50 -12.71 -14.26
N THR A 207 -4.04 -11.55 -14.66
CA THR A 207 -5.09 -11.46 -15.68
C THR A 207 -4.58 -11.89 -17.05
N SER A 208 -3.33 -11.61 -17.39
CA SER A 208 -2.70 -12.11 -18.63
C SER A 208 -2.63 -13.64 -18.63
N LEU A 209 -2.19 -14.26 -17.53
CA LEU A 209 -2.01 -15.71 -17.43
C LEU A 209 -3.33 -16.49 -17.51
N ILE A 210 -4.45 -15.89 -17.10
CA ILE A 210 -5.78 -16.50 -17.22
C ILE A 210 -6.52 -16.12 -18.52
N GLY A 211 -5.83 -15.48 -19.47
CA GLY A 211 -6.35 -15.21 -20.81
C GLY A 211 -7.25 -14.00 -20.95
N ILE A 212 -7.25 -13.07 -19.99
CA ILE A 212 -7.95 -11.78 -20.14
C ILE A 212 -7.14 -10.89 -21.07
N THR A 213 -7.76 -10.48 -22.17
CA THR A 213 -7.13 -9.62 -23.18
C THR A 213 -6.78 -8.24 -22.61
N SER A 214 -5.72 -7.63 -23.13
CA SER A 214 -5.19 -6.35 -22.62
C SER A 214 -6.23 -5.23 -22.54
N HIS A 215 -7.17 -5.15 -23.49
CA HIS A 215 -8.25 -4.15 -23.46
C HIS A 215 -9.21 -4.32 -22.27
N ASN A 216 -9.35 -5.56 -21.76
CA ASN A 216 -10.24 -5.90 -20.66
C ASN A 216 -9.50 -5.96 -19.30
N GLN A 217 -8.18 -5.80 -19.28
CA GLN A 217 -7.41 -5.78 -18.04
C GLN A 217 -7.73 -4.52 -17.22
N SER A 218 -8.27 -4.74 -16.04
CA SER A 218 -8.65 -3.68 -15.11
C SER A 218 -8.61 -4.20 -13.69
N LEU A 219 -8.20 -3.36 -12.74
CA LEU A 219 -8.36 -3.64 -11.31
C LEU A 219 -9.83 -3.85 -10.92
N LEU A 220 -10.80 -3.43 -11.74
CA LEU A 220 -12.23 -3.62 -11.50
C LEU A 220 -12.79 -4.89 -12.19
N HIS A 221 -11.94 -5.70 -12.81
CA HIS A 221 -12.38 -6.93 -13.45
C HIS A 221 -12.79 -7.97 -12.39
N PRO A 222 -13.87 -8.75 -12.57
CA PRO A 222 -14.32 -9.75 -11.58
C PRO A 222 -13.25 -10.77 -11.17
N ALA A 223 -12.33 -11.10 -12.08
CA ALA A 223 -11.17 -11.95 -11.77
C ALA A 223 -10.24 -11.34 -10.70
N CYS A 224 -10.05 -10.01 -10.72
CA CYS A 224 -9.29 -9.31 -9.69
C CYS A 224 -10.02 -9.35 -8.34
N ASP A 225 -11.35 -9.25 -8.33
CA ASP A 225 -12.13 -9.38 -7.09
C ASP A 225 -12.06 -10.80 -6.51
N PHE A 226 -12.09 -11.82 -7.38
CA PHE A 226 -11.85 -13.21 -6.98
C PHE A 226 -10.47 -13.38 -6.34
N ALA A 227 -9.42 -12.85 -6.97
CA ALA A 227 -8.05 -12.94 -6.45
C ALA A 227 -7.90 -12.24 -5.10
N ARG A 228 -8.36 -10.99 -4.97
CA ARG A 228 -8.35 -10.23 -3.72
C ARG A 228 -9.07 -10.95 -2.59
N SER A 229 -10.29 -11.42 -2.86
CA SER A 229 -11.10 -12.14 -1.87
C SER A 229 -10.42 -13.43 -1.42
N THR A 230 -9.80 -14.14 -2.37
CA THR A 230 -9.03 -15.36 -2.08
C THR A 230 -7.81 -15.07 -1.21
N MET A 231 -7.06 -14.00 -1.51
CA MET A 231 -5.90 -13.58 -0.71
C MET A 231 -6.32 -13.22 0.71
N LEU A 232 -7.36 -12.41 0.88
CA LEU A 232 -7.88 -12.04 2.20
C LEU A 232 -8.36 -13.24 3.00
N MET A 233 -9.10 -14.15 2.37
CA MET A 233 -9.59 -15.37 3.01
C MET A 233 -8.41 -16.25 3.47
N LYS A 234 -7.42 -16.45 2.61
CA LYS A 234 -6.26 -17.31 2.89
C LYS A 234 -5.32 -16.73 3.96
N LEU A 235 -5.23 -15.41 4.08
CA LEU A 235 -4.37 -14.71 5.03
C LEU A 235 -5.11 -14.17 6.26
N ALA A 236 -6.40 -14.47 6.39
CA ALA A 236 -7.19 -14.04 7.54
C ALA A 236 -6.58 -14.56 8.86
N GLY A 237 -6.31 -13.66 9.79
CA GLY A 237 -5.76 -13.99 11.11
C GLY A 237 -4.26 -14.25 11.16
N THR A 238 -3.54 -14.23 10.03
CA THR A 238 -2.08 -14.43 10.01
C THR A 238 -1.29 -13.17 10.37
N GLY A 239 -1.92 -11.99 10.26
CA GLY A 239 -1.26 -10.69 10.43
C GLY A 239 -0.51 -10.19 9.19
N ILE A 240 -0.49 -10.97 8.10
CA ILE A 240 0.18 -10.60 6.84
C ILE A 240 -0.62 -9.51 6.13
N ALA A 241 0.05 -8.43 5.74
CA ALA A 241 -0.55 -7.34 5.00
C ALA A 241 -0.90 -7.78 3.57
N VAL A 242 -2.07 -7.36 3.08
CA VAL A 242 -2.43 -7.50 1.66
C VAL A 242 -2.37 -6.14 0.99
N SER A 243 -1.65 -6.06 -0.12
CA SER A 243 -1.50 -4.86 -0.95
C SER A 243 -2.15 -5.08 -2.31
N ASP A 244 -2.97 -4.15 -2.78
CA ASP A 244 -3.58 -4.20 -4.12
C ASP A 244 -2.60 -3.74 -5.21
N GLY A 245 -2.87 -4.15 -6.44
CA GLY A 245 -2.06 -3.78 -7.60
C GLY A 245 -2.18 -2.32 -8.03
N PRO A 246 -1.39 -1.91 -9.04
CA PRO A 246 -1.33 -0.52 -9.46
C PRO A 246 -2.40 -0.15 -10.47
N THR A 247 -2.73 1.15 -10.56
CA THR A 247 -3.42 1.70 -11.73
C THR A 247 -2.39 2.05 -12.81
N PRO A 248 -2.37 1.39 -13.99
CA PRO A 248 -1.37 1.59 -15.03
C PRO A 248 -1.56 2.91 -15.78
N ILE A 249 -2.76 3.49 -15.72
CA ILE A 249 -3.08 4.77 -16.34
C ILE A 249 -2.50 5.88 -15.46
N MET A 250 -1.37 6.43 -15.89
CA MET A 250 -0.69 7.52 -15.20
C MET A 250 -1.35 8.88 -15.53
N PRO A 251 -1.51 9.76 -14.53
CA PRO A 251 -2.05 11.11 -14.72
C PRO A 251 -0.98 12.04 -15.31
N LEU A 252 -0.81 11.98 -16.62
CA LEU A 252 0.17 12.77 -17.36
C LEU A 252 -0.51 13.81 -18.27
N ALA A 253 0.12 14.97 -18.43
CA ALA A 253 -0.24 15.92 -19.47
C ALA A 253 0.04 15.31 -20.86
N VAL A 254 -0.90 15.50 -21.80
CA VAL A 254 -0.80 15.03 -23.19
C VAL A 254 -0.06 16.01 -24.10
N HIS A 255 -0.11 17.30 -23.78
CA HIS A 255 0.61 18.38 -24.45
C HIS A 255 1.74 18.90 -23.57
N ARG A 256 2.91 19.14 -24.17
CA ARG A 256 4.11 19.65 -23.49
C ARG A 256 4.57 20.96 -24.14
N GLY A 257 5.10 21.89 -23.35
CA GLY A 257 5.68 23.13 -23.84
C GLY A 257 5.55 24.28 -22.83
N ASN A 258 6.34 25.34 -23.03
CA ASN A 258 6.32 26.53 -22.16
C ASN A 258 5.13 27.45 -22.45
N VAL A 259 4.54 27.34 -23.63
CA VAL A 259 3.37 28.11 -24.06
C VAL A 259 2.38 27.11 -24.65
N LEU A 260 1.28 26.90 -23.94
CA LEU A 260 0.18 26.05 -24.37
C LEU A 260 -1.03 26.92 -24.70
N THR A 261 -1.79 26.54 -25.72
CA THR A 261 -3.08 27.18 -25.99
C THR A 261 -4.08 26.85 -24.89
N ALA A 262 -5.14 27.65 -24.75
CA ALA A 262 -6.22 27.35 -23.80
C ALA A 262 -6.82 25.95 -24.01
N ALA A 263 -6.94 25.52 -25.28
CA ALA A 263 -7.41 24.18 -25.63
C ALA A 263 -6.45 23.08 -25.14
N GLN A 264 -5.13 23.26 -25.32
CA GLN A 264 -4.13 22.29 -24.84
C GLN A 264 -4.08 22.20 -23.31
N ILE A 265 -4.29 23.31 -22.61
CA ILE A 265 -4.40 23.33 -21.15
C ILE A 265 -5.64 22.55 -20.69
N ALA A 266 -6.78 22.75 -21.37
CA ALA A 266 -8.00 22.00 -21.10
C ALA A 266 -7.82 20.49 -21.35
N ASP A 267 -7.24 20.10 -22.50
CA ASP A 267 -6.94 18.70 -22.82
C ASP A 267 -6.04 18.03 -21.76
N ASN A 268 -5.02 18.75 -21.28
CA ASN A 268 -4.15 18.27 -20.21
C ASN A 268 -4.93 18.02 -18.91
N ARG A 269 -5.78 18.99 -18.53
CA ARG A 269 -6.63 18.88 -17.34
C ARG A 269 -7.56 17.69 -17.46
N ASP A 270 -8.25 17.53 -18.58
CA ASP A 270 -9.19 16.45 -18.81
C ASP A 270 -8.52 15.08 -18.77
N ASN A 271 -7.32 14.94 -19.36
CA ASN A 271 -6.59 13.68 -19.33
C ASN A 271 -6.14 13.30 -17.91
N VAL A 272 -5.59 14.26 -17.15
CA VAL A 272 -5.18 14.05 -15.76
C VAL A 272 -6.39 13.71 -14.89
N HIS A 273 -7.48 14.47 -15.01
CA HIS A 273 -8.72 14.26 -14.26
C HIS A 273 -9.37 12.90 -14.56
N LYS A 274 -9.33 12.46 -15.82
CA LYS A 274 -9.80 11.11 -16.20
C LYS A 274 -8.97 10.01 -15.54
N ALA A 275 -7.65 10.15 -15.52
CA ALA A 275 -6.77 9.20 -14.84
C ALA A 275 -6.98 9.20 -13.31
N TRP A 276 -7.16 10.37 -12.70
CA TRP A 276 -7.48 10.52 -11.28
C TRP A 276 -8.81 9.87 -10.90
N LYS A 277 -9.88 10.10 -11.68
CA LYS A 277 -11.18 9.46 -11.48
C LYS A 277 -11.07 7.94 -11.52
N LEU A 278 -10.33 7.39 -12.49
CA LEU A 278 -10.10 5.95 -12.58
C LEU A 278 -9.33 5.40 -11.39
N HIS A 279 -8.22 6.06 -11.01
CA HIS A 279 -7.40 5.65 -9.88
C HIS A 279 -8.19 5.70 -8.57
N TYR A 280 -8.89 6.81 -8.29
CA TYR A 280 -9.76 6.95 -7.12
C TYR A 280 -10.79 5.82 -7.05
N LYS A 281 -11.48 5.53 -8.16
CA LYS A 281 -12.46 4.44 -8.23
C LYS A 281 -11.84 3.07 -7.92
N GLN A 282 -10.64 2.79 -8.42
CA GLN A 282 -9.95 1.53 -8.19
C GLN A 282 -9.47 1.39 -6.74
N VAL A 283 -8.91 2.45 -6.15
CA VAL A 283 -8.54 2.47 -4.72
C VAL A 283 -9.78 2.28 -3.83
N ARG A 284 -10.88 2.97 -4.14
CA ARG A 284 -12.15 2.81 -3.41
C ARG A 284 -12.72 1.38 -3.51
N ALA A 285 -12.55 0.71 -4.65
CA ALA A 285 -12.96 -0.69 -4.80
C ALA A 285 -12.11 -1.63 -3.93
N ALA A 286 -10.79 -1.41 -3.86
CA ALA A 286 -9.92 -2.16 -2.96
C ALA A 286 -10.29 -1.96 -1.48
N LEU A 287 -10.53 -0.71 -1.07
CA LEU A 287 -10.96 -0.35 0.29
C LEU A 287 -12.29 -1.00 0.67
N TYR A 288 -13.25 -1.00 -0.24
CA TYR A 288 -14.52 -1.69 -0.06
C TYR A 288 -14.33 -3.20 0.16
N ASN A 289 -13.39 -3.82 -0.55
CA ASN A 289 -13.05 -5.24 -0.39
C ASN A 289 -12.19 -5.52 0.85
N GLY A 290 -11.81 -4.53 1.65
CA GLY A 290 -10.99 -4.72 2.85
C GLY A 290 -9.48 -4.75 2.60
N ILE A 291 -9.02 -4.24 1.46
CA ILE A 291 -7.60 -4.03 1.16
C ILE A 291 -7.29 -2.54 1.25
N TYR A 292 -6.38 -2.18 2.15
CA TYR A 292 -6.14 -0.79 2.55
C TYR A 292 -4.78 -0.26 2.13
N GLN A 293 -3.95 -1.12 1.55
CA GLN A 293 -2.67 -0.78 0.93
C GLN A 293 -2.78 -1.04 -0.57
N GLY A 294 -2.05 -0.29 -1.39
CA GLY A 294 -1.86 -0.67 -2.78
C GLY A 294 -0.73 0.09 -3.47
N TRP A 295 -0.41 -0.33 -4.69
CA TRP A 295 0.74 0.19 -5.41
C TRP A 295 0.38 1.47 -6.21
N ASP A 296 1.24 2.50 -6.14
CA ASP A 296 1.23 3.66 -7.03
C ASP A 296 2.47 3.71 -7.92
N LEU A 297 2.26 4.05 -9.20
CA LEU A 297 3.30 4.11 -10.23
C LEU A 297 3.83 5.52 -10.46
N HIS A 298 3.05 6.55 -10.11
CA HIS A 298 3.37 7.93 -10.45
C HIS A 298 3.00 8.89 -9.32
N PRO A 299 3.81 9.93 -9.02
CA PRO A 299 3.52 10.91 -7.96
C PRO A 299 2.14 11.56 -8.04
N GLY A 300 1.60 11.74 -9.25
CA GLY A 300 0.26 12.27 -9.44
C GLY A 300 -0.87 11.38 -8.93
N GLN A 301 -0.59 10.12 -8.56
CA GLN A 301 -1.56 9.21 -7.95
C GLN A 301 -1.62 9.36 -6.43
N PHE A 302 -0.53 9.79 -5.78
CA PHE A 302 -0.43 9.87 -4.33
C PHE A 302 -1.55 10.71 -3.68
N PRO A 303 -1.82 11.97 -4.12
CA PRO A 303 -2.89 12.77 -3.52
C PRO A 303 -4.26 12.09 -3.64
N ILE A 304 -4.47 11.35 -4.73
CA ILE A 304 -5.74 10.71 -5.03
C ILE A 304 -5.94 9.45 -4.19
N ARG A 305 -4.87 8.69 -3.94
CA ARG A 305 -4.92 7.58 -2.98
C ARG A 305 -5.21 8.06 -1.57
N TYR A 306 -4.51 9.09 -1.10
CA TYR A 306 -4.78 9.67 0.21
C TYR A 306 -6.20 10.21 0.31
N ALA A 307 -6.68 10.90 -0.73
CA ALA A 307 -8.06 11.37 -0.80
C ALA A 307 -9.07 10.22 -0.70
N ALA A 308 -8.85 9.11 -1.43
CA ALA A 308 -9.71 7.93 -1.40
C ALA A 308 -9.75 7.25 -0.03
N VAL A 309 -8.61 7.12 0.63
CA VAL A 309 -8.50 6.53 1.97
C VAL A 309 -9.18 7.43 3.01
N TYR A 310 -8.91 8.73 2.98
CA TYR A 310 -9.47 9.68 3.95
C TYR A 310 -10.99 9.81 3.80
N SER A 311 -11.49 9.96 2.56
CA SER A 311 -12.93 10.02 2.32
C SER A 311 -13.63 8.73 2.75
N PHE A 312 -13.02 7.56 2.50
CA PHE A 312 -13.60 6.26 2.86
C PHE A 312 -13.88 6.13 4.35
N PHE A 313 -12.93 6.52 5.20
CA PHE A 313 -13.17 6.51 6.63
C PHE A 313 -14.11 7.64 7.02
N LEU A 314 -13.91 8.88 6.56
CA LEU A 314 -14.73 10.02 6.96
C LEU A 314 -16.23 9.86 6.64
N GLU A 315 -16.58 9.27 5.50
CA GLU A 315 -17.98 9.00 5.11
C GLU A 315 -18.71 8.11 6.14
N GLY A 316 -18.02 7.12 6.72
CA GLY A 316 -18.58 6.19 7.70
C GLY A 316 -18.50 6.65 9.15
N LEU A 317 -17.84 7.78 9.43
CA LEU A 317 -17.37 8.12 10.77
C LEU A 317 -18.49 8.32 11.79
N ASN A 318 -19.49 9.12 11.44
CA ASN A 318 -20.59 9.44 12.37
C ASN A 318 -21.36 8.16 12.77
N ALA A 319 -21.70 7.33 11.78
CA ALA A 319 -22.41 6.08 12.01
C ALA A 319 -21.57 5.06 12.80
N ALA A 320 -20.27 4.90 12.48
CA ALA A 320 -19.39 4.00 13.20
C ALA A 320 -19.18 4.44 14.67
N SER A 321 -19.03 5.75 14.89
CA SER A 321 -18.88 6.37 16.21
C SER A 321 -20.10 6.15 17.09
N GLU A 322 -21.29 6.42 16.56
CA GLU A 322 -22.54 6.19 17.30
C GLU A 322 -22.73 4.71 17.64
N ARG A 323 -22.50 3.82 16.67
CA ARG A 323 -22.61 2.37 16.88
C ARG A 323 -21.65 1.87 17.96
N LEU A 324 -20.38 2.29 17.94
CA LEU A 324 -19.40 1.84 18.92
C LEU A 324 -19.71 2.36 20.33
N ARG A 325 -20.08 3.65 20.47
CA ARG A 325 -20.48 4.20 21.78
C ARG A 325 -21.71 3.49 22.34
N ASN A 326 -22.73 3.24 21.52
CA ASN A 326 -23.92 2.50 21.93
C ASN A 326 -23.59 1.06 22.33
N LEU A 327 -22.68 0.42 21.60
CA LEU A 327 -22.21 -0.93 21.92
C LEU A 327 -21.51 -0.95 23.29
N MET A 328 -20.59 -0.02 23.53
CA MET A 328 -19.87 0.12 24.80
C MET A 328 -20.81 0.39 25.97
N ALA A 329 -21.79 1.28 25.80
CA ALA A 329 -22.77 1.58 26.83
C ALA A 329 -23.59 0.34 27.22
N LYS A 330 -24.05 -0.44 26.23
CA LYS A 330 -24.75 -1.72 26.46
C LYS A 330 -23.85 -2.74 27.15
N ALA A 331 -22.59 -2.83 26.74
CA ALA A 331 -21.67 -3.81 27.27
C ALA A 331 -21.39 -3.56 28.76
N VAL A 332 -21.16 -2.30 29.16
CA VAL A 332 -21.03 -1.90 30.58
C VAL A 332 -22.31 -2.21 31.37
N GLN A 333 -23.49 -1.99 30.79
CA GLN A 333 -24.75 -2.33 31.45
C GLN A 333 -24.90 -3.84 31.65
N SER A 334 -24.60 -4.66 30.64
CA SER A 334 -24.70 -6.13 30.74
C SER A 334 -23.74 -6.71 31.77
N THR A 335 -22.49 -6.23 31.83
CA THR A 335 -21.51 -6.66 32.85
C THR A 335 -22.01 -6.36 34.26
N ARG A 336 -22.64 -5.20 34.49
CA ARG A 336 -23.22 -4.83 35.80
C ARG A 336 -24.37 -5.73 36.23
N VAL A 337 -25.14 -6.27 35.28
CA VAL A 337 -26.29 -7.15 35.55
C VAL A 337 -25.87 -8.63 35.57
N GLY A 338 -24.58 -8.94 35.33
CA GLY A 338 -24.07 -10.31 35.30
C GLY A 338 -24.47 -11.11 34.06
N ASN A 339 -24.91 -10.44 32.99
CA ASN A 339 -25.30 -11.08 31.73
C ASN A 339 -24.14 -11.13 30.72
N VAL A 340 -24.08 -12.19 29.91
CA VAL A 340 -23.12 -12.33 28.82
C VAL A 340 -23.47 -11.38 27.67
N PHE A 341 -22.47 -10.68 27.14
CA PHE A 341 -22.63 -9.77 25.99
C PHE A 341 -22.24 -10.48 24.68
N ASP A 342 -23.21 -10.68 23.78
CA ASP A 342 -23.09 -11.54 22.58
C ASP A 342 -22.82 -10.80 21.26
N ASP A 343 -22.16 -9.63 21.30
CA ASP A 343 -21.93 -8.80 20.10
C ASP A 343 -20.45 -8.46 19.87
N ALA A 344 -19.56 -9.36 20.30
CA ALA A 344 -18.11 -9.18 20.23
C ALA A 344 -17.60 -9.06 18.78
N ALA A 345 -18.22 -9.75 17.82
CA ALA A 345 -17.85 -9.68 16.41
C ALA A 345 -18.13 -8.29 15.80
N THR A 346 -19.30 -7.71 16.09
CA THR A 346 -19.61 -6.33 15.69
C THR A 346 -18.68 -5.34 16.35
N GLY A 347 -18.39 -5.53 17.64
CA GLY A 347 -17.41 -4.73 18.38
C GLY A 347 -16.02 -4.77 17.77
N GLN A 348 -15.54 -5.96 17.38
CA GLN A 348 -14.26 -6.11 16.70
C GLN A 348 -14.24 -5.42 15.33
N GLY A 349 -15.33 -5.50 14.56
CA GLY A 349 -15.46 -4.80 13.28
C GLY A 349 -15.37 -3.28 13.42
N LEU A 350 -16.06 -2.71 14.41
CA LEU A 350 -16.00 -1.27 14.71
C LEU A 350 -14.62 -0.86 15.25
N LEU A 351 -14.02 -1.68 16.11
CA LEU A 351 -12.66 -1.45 16.61
C LEU A 351 -11.65 -1.42 15.45
N ASN A 352 -11.73 -2.38 14.54
CA ASN A 352 -10.88 -2.44 13.35
C ASN A 352 -11.04 -1.21 12.46
N TYR A 353 -12.27 -0.69 12.31
CA TYR A 353 -12.51 0.55 11.58
C TYR A 353 -11.73 1.73 12.19
N PHE A 354 -11.80 1.94 13.51
CA PHE A 354 -11.08 3.03 14.18
C PHE A 354 -9.56 2.85 14.15
N LEU A 355 -9.07 1.62 14.33
CA LEU A 355 -7.65 1.31 14.23
C LEU A 355 -7.08 1.65 12.84
N ARG A 356 -7.80 1.27 11.78
CA ARG A 356 -7.38 1.58 10.41
C ARG A 356 -7.47 3.07 10.12
N ALA A 357 -8.56 3.72 10.50
CA ALA A 357 -8.76 5.15 10.30
C ALA A 357 -7.69 5.99 11.03
N MET A 358 -7.29 5.57 12.23
CA MET A 358 -6.19 6.17 12.98
C MET A 358 -4.84 5.89 12.30
N SER A 359 -4.56 4.63 11.96
CA SER A 359 -3.26 4.23 11.39
C SER A 359 -2.96 4.90 10.06
N CYS A 360 -3.97 5.16 9.22
CA CYS A 360 -3.77 5.84 7.94
C CYS A 360 -3.76 7.38 8.07
N GLY A 361 -4.10 7.93 9.24
CA GLY A 361 -4.22 9.37 9.47
C GLY A 361 -5.56 9.98 9.05
N ALA A 362 -6.56 9.17 8.71
CA ALA A 362 -7.92 9.65 8.45
C ALA A 362 -8.63 10.14 9.73
N ILE A 363 -8.19 9.74 10.92
CA ILE A 363 -8.68 10.30 12.19
C ILE A 363 -7.47 10.54 13.10
N PRO A 364 -7.22 11.77 13.55
CA PRO A 364 -6.16 12.07 14.50
C PRO A 364 -6.33 11.31 15.82
N GLU A 365 -5.23 10.85 16.44
CA GLU A 365 -5.28 10.09 17.70
C GLU A 365 -6.04 10.84 18.81
N ASN A 366 -5.91 12.16 18.88
CA ASN A 366 -6.59 12.99 19.88
C ASN A 366 -8.11 13.08 19.70
N GLU A 367 -8.64 12.78 18.51
CA GLU A 367 -10.09 12.75 18.25
C GLU A 367 -10.71 11.38 18.59
N ILE A 368 -9.91 10.31 18.60
CA ILE A 368 -10.39 8.94 18.78
C ILE A 368 -11.20 8.76 20.08
N PRO A 369 -10.78 9.25 21.27
CA PRO A 369 -11.54 9.02 22.49
C PRO A 369 -12.94 9.64 22.45
N ALA A 370 -13.06 10.85 21.90
CA ALA A 370 -14.34 11.53 21.76
C ALA A 370 -15.28 10.81 20.78
N LEU A 371 -14.73 10.24 19.70
CA LEU A 371 -15.51 9.58 18.65
C LEU A 371 -15.92 8.16 19.05
N SER A 372 -14.99 7.37 19.58
CA SER A 372 -15.17 5.94 19.86
C SER A 372 -15.73 5.64 21.25
N GLY A 373 -15.49 6.51 22.24
CA GLY A 373 -15.72 6.20 23.65
C GLY A 373 -14.67 5.28 24.27
N LEU A 374 -13.59 4.96 23.55
CA LEU A 374 -12.46 4.16 24.01
C LEU A 374 -11.26 5.04 24.30
N THR A 375 -10.45 4.67 25.30
CA THR A 375 -9.11 5.24 25.45
C THR A 375 -8.19 4.75 24.33
N LEU A 376 -7.11 5.49 24.06
CA LEU A 376 -6.09 5.05 23.10
C LEU A 376 -5.44 3.72 23.52
N GLU A 377 -5.25 3.50 24.83
CA GLU A 377 -4.72 2.25 25.36
C GLU A 377 -5.64 1.07 25.06
N GLN A 378 -6.94 1.22 25.31
CA GLN A 378 -7.95 0.21 24.96
C GLN A 378 -7.96 -0.06 23.45
N LEU A 379 -7.95 0.98 22.62
CA LEU A 379 -7.92 0.82 21.18
C LEU A 379 -6.70 0.01 20.73
N ARG A 380 -5.52 0.32 21.27
CA ARG A 380 -4.24 -0.32 20.93
C ARG A 380 -4.17 -1.81 21.33
N THR A 381 -5.04 -2.30 22.21
CA THR A 381 -5.15 -3.75 22.48
C THR A 381 -5.57 -4.54 21.24
N ALA A 382 -6.20 -3.89 20.26
CA ALA A 382 -6.72 -4.48 19.03
C ALA A 382 -7.68 -5.67 19.23
N SER A 383 -8.20 -5.86 20.44
CA SER A 383 -9.09 -6.95 20.78
C SER A 383 -10.27 -6.42 21.57
N PHE A 384 -11.45 -6.44 20.95
CA PHE A 384 -12.68 -6.03 21.62
C PHE A 384 -12.95 -6.91 22.84
N THR A 385 -12.67 -8.20 22.75
CA THR A 385 -12.78 -9.14 23.88
C THR A 385 -11.84 -8.77 25.03
N THR A 386 -10.62 -8.32 24.76
CA THR A 386 -9.70 -7.86 25.81
C THR A 386 -10.22 -6.58 26.46
N ILE A 387 -10.73 -5.62 25.67
CA ILE A 387 -11.37 -4.41 26.19
C ILE A 387 -12.55 -4.79 27.11
N MET A 388 -13.38 -5.75 26.70
CA MET A 388 -14.52 -6.19 27.50
C MET A 388 -14.15 -6.81 28.84
N LYS A 389 -12.94 -7.38 28.99
CA LYS A 389 -12.45 -7.94 30.25
C LYS A 389 -11.95 -6.88 31.24
N THR A 390 -11.69 -5.66 30.77
CA THR A 390 -11.20 -4.55 31.59
C THR A 390 -12.27 -3.54 31.97
N LEU A 391 -13.50 -3.71 31.45
CA LEU A 391 -14.72 -2.98 31.82
C LEU A 391 -15.44 -3.67 32.97
#